data_AF-A0A2T2YK75-F1
#
_entry.id   AF-A0A2T2YK75-F1
#
_cell.length_a   1.000
_cell.length_b   1.000
_cell.length_c   1.000
_cell.angle_alpha   90.00
_cell.angle_beta   90.00
_cell.angle_gamma   90.00
#
_symmetry.space_group_name_H-M   'P 1'
#
loop_
_entity.id
_entity.type
_entity.pdbx_description
1 polymer ?
#
loop_
_entity_poly.entity_id
_entity_poly.type
_entity_poly.pdbx_seq_one_letter_code
_entity_poly.pdbx_strand_id
1 'polypeptide(L)'
;MTPLSNSLITRPELIVKLIKEDLKSNKLHFGLNLLEIIAEPYHSDLGSIILVLMGIPENNDSYYAFYHQQMVNFTALETSAFFNQLDVLAHKFYELLVKGYS
;
A
#
# COMPACT_ATOMS: atom_id res chain seq x y z
N MET A 1 -13.43 -22.43 -5.71
CA MET A 1 -12.77 -21.29 -5.05
C MET A 1 -12.26 -21.78 -3.71
N THR A 2 -10.95 -21.98 -3.57
CA THR A 2 -10.32 -22.39 -2.32
C THR A 2 -10.38 -21.23 -1.33
N PRO A 3 -10.73 -21.44 -0.07
CA PRO A 3 -10.66 -20.38 0.92
C PRO A 3 -9.18 -20.06 1.12
N LEU A 4 -8.77 -18.83 0.85
CA LEU A 4 -7.49 -18.25 1.28
C LEU A 4 -7.55 -18.10 2.82
N SER A 5 -7.73 -19.19 3.56
CA SER A 5 -7.96 -19.17 5.00
C SER A 5 -6.62 -19.13 5.76
N ASN A 6 -6.42 -18.06 6.52
CA ASN A 6 -5.49 -17.90 7.65
C ASN A 6 -3.97 -18.02 7.42
N SER A 7 -3.48 -18.51 6.27
CA SER A 7 -2.04 -18.75 6.07
C SER A 7 -1.24 -17.60 5.45
N LEU A 8 -1.84 -16.43 5.23
CA LEU A 8 -1.18 -15.30 4.53
C LEU A 8 -0.89 -14.10 5.45
N ILE A 9 -1.64 -13.97 6.56
CA ILE A 9 -1.25 -13.16 7.73
C ILE A 9 0.15 -13.59 8.25
N THR A 10 0.56 -14.84 8.02
CA THR A 10 1.83 -15.41 8.49
C THR A 10 3.05 -15.08 7.63
N ARG A 11 2.95 -14.20 6.61
CA ARG A 11 4.12 -13.69 5.87
C ARG A 11 4.25 -12.15 5.95
N PRO A 12 4.50 -11.57 7.15
CA PRO A 12 4.69 -10.13 7.32
C PRO A 12 5.70 -9.53 6.32
N GLU A 13 6.81 -10.22 6.06
CA GLU A 13 7.82 -9.77 5.11
C GLU A 13 7.31 -9.65 3.67
N LEU A 14 6.40 -10.53 3.25
CA LEU A 14 5.79 -10.44 1.93
C LEU A 14 4.88 -9.22 1.87
N ILE A 15 4.05 -9.00 2.88
CA ILE A 15 3.15 -7.84 2.95
C ILE A 15 3.96 -6.54 2.92
N VAL A 16 5.03 -6.43 3.71
CA VAL A 16 5.91 -5.26 3.70
C VAL A 16 6.55 -5.04 2.33
N LYS A 17 7.01 -6.10 1.66
CA LYS A 17 7.55 -6.01 0.29
C LYS A 17 6.50 -5.50 -0.70
N LEU A 18 5.27 -6.00 -0.62
CA LEU A 18 4.17 -5.55 -1.49
C LEU A 18 3.80 -4.09 -1.22
N ILE A 19 3.68 -3.69 0.05
CA ILE A 19 3.45 -2.29 0.45
C ILE A 19 4.57 -1.39 -0.11
N LYS A 20 5.83 -1.84 -0.05
CA LYS A 20 6.98 -1.11 -0.58
C LYS A 20 6.87 -0.89 -2.09
N GLU A 21 6.51 -1.91 -2.86
CA GLU A 21 6.33 -1.76 -4.31
C GLU A 21 5.12 -0.87 -4.64
N ASP A 22 4.03 -0.99 -3.88
CA ASP A 22 2.84 -0.16 -4.09
C ASP A 22 3.11 1.32 -3.74
N LEU A 23 3.88 1.60 -2.69
CA LEU A 23 4.37 2.94 -2.36
C LEU A 23 5.18 3.55 -3.52
N LYS A 24 6.07 2.77 -4.16
CA LYS A 24 6.85 3.25 -5.31
C LYS A 24 5.97 3.54 -6.51
N SER A 25 5.03 2.64 -6.82
CA SER A 25 4.06 2.81 -7.91
C SER A 25 3.24 4.09 -7.69
N ASN A 26 2.68 4.28 -6.49
CA ASN A 26 1.93 5.48 -6.14
C ASN A 26 2.81 6.74 -6.20
N LYS A 27 4.07 6.68 -5.77
CA LYS A 27 5.00 7.83 -5.86
C LYS A 27 5.29 8.22 -7.31
N LEU A 28 5.50 7.23 -8.18
CA LEU A 28 5.69 7.45 -9.61
C LEU A 28 4.44 8.07 -10.23
N HIS A 29 3.27 7.48 -9.95
CA HIS A 29 1.98 7.99 -10.43
C HIS A 29 1.74 9.43 -10.00
N PHE A 30 1.98 9.76 -8.72
CA PHE A 30 1.89 11.11 -8.20
C PHE A 30 2.82 12.08 -8.94
N GLY A 31 4.09 11.71 -9.13
CA GLY A 31 5.06 12.54 -9.84
C GLY A 31 4.71 12.78 -11.32
N LEU A 32 4.20 11.76 -12.01
CA LEU A 32 3.76 11.87 -13.40
C LEU A 32 2.52 12.76 -13.54
N ASN A 33 1.54 12.60 -12.65
CA ASN A 33 0.33 13.43 -12.65
C ASN A 33 0.62 14.91 -12.37
N LEU A 34 1.60 15.22 -11.52
CA LEU A 34 2.07 16.60 -11.31
C LEU A 34 2.64 17.24 -12.59
N LEU A 35 3.08 16.42 -13.54
CA LEU A 35 3.59 16.86 -14.84
C LEU A 35 2.52 16.78 -15.94
N GLU A 36 1.26 16.52 -15.58
CA GLU A 36 0.15 16.31 -16.51
C GLU A 36 0.38 15.14 -17.49
N ILE A 37 1.23 14.17 -17.11
CA ILE A 37 1.48 12.96 -17.87
C ILE A 37 0.48 11.88 -17.45
N ILE A 38 -0.15 11.22 -18.41
CA ILE A 38 -1.05 10.08 -18.17
C ILE A 38 -0.27 8.95 -17.50
N ALA A 39 -0.53 8.73 -16.21
CA ALA A 39 0.18 7.76 -15.39
C ALA A 39 -0.56 6.41 -15.23
N GLU A 40 -1.71 6.25 -15.87
CA GLU A 40 -2.59 5.08 -15.78
C GLU A 40 -1.90 3.71 -16.01
N PRO A 41 -0.92 3.57 -16.92
CA PRO A 41 -0.17 2.31 -17.09
C PRO A 41 0.67 1.89 -15.86
N TYR A 42 0.90 2.81 -14.92
CA TYR A 42 1.71 2.56 -13.71
C TYR A 42 0.87 2.31 -12.47
N HIS A 43 -0.46 2.35 -12.59
CA HIS A 43 -1.36 2.07 -11.48
C HIS A 43 -1.28 0.57 -11.11
N SER A 44 -1.16 0.32 -9.82
CA SER A 44 -1.05 -1.00 -9.23
C SER A 44 -2.33 -1.32 -8.46
N ASP A 45 -2.84 -2.54 -8.58
CA ASP A 45 -3.94 -3.06 -7.75
C ASP A 45 -3.38 -3.85 -6.54
N LEU A 46 -2.14 -3.58 -6.13
CA LEU A 46 -1.53 -4.30 -5.00
C LEU A 46 -2.23 -3.96 -3.67
N GLY A 47 -2.85 -2.79 -3.53
CA GLY A 47 -3.58 -2.43 -2.32
C GLY A 47 -4.68 -3.42 -1.96
N SER A 48 -5.52 -3.81 -2.93
CA SER A 48 -6.59 -4.79 -2.73
C SER A 48 -6.02 -6.17 -2.38
N ILE A 49 -4.99 -6.60 -3.11
CA ILE A 49 -4.29 -7.86 -2.89
C ILE A 49 -3.69 -7.90 -1.47
N ILE A 50 -3.04 -6.82 -1.03
CA ILE A 50 -2.44 -6.70 0.32
C ILE A 50 -3.52 -6.88 1.39
N LEU A 51 -4.65 -6.19 1.28
CA LEU A 51 -5.74 -6.29 2.25
C LEU A 51 -6.31 -7.71 2.31
N VAL A 52 -6.54 -8.34 1.16
CA VAL A 52 -6.99 -9.74 1.07
C VAL A 52 -5.99 -10.70 1.72
N LEU A 53 -4.68 -10.52 1.46
CA LEU A 53 -3.63 -11.33 2.08
C LEU A 53 -3.56 -11.16 3.61
N MET A 54 -3.95 -9.99 4.11
CA MET A 54 -4.08 -9.71 5.55
C MET A 54 -5.39 -10.24 6.16
N GLY A 55 -6.23 -10.91 5.37
CA GLY A 55 -7.52 -11.45 5.82
C GLY A 55 -8.63 -10.39 5.93
N ILE A 56 -8.42 -9.21 5.34
CA ILE A 56 -9.41 -8.14 5.30
C ILE A 56 -10.32 -8.39 4.09
N PRO A 57 -11.65 -8.48 4.28
CA PRO A 57 -12.59 -8.71 3.18
C PRO A 57 -12.56 -7.59 2.13
N GLU A 58 -12.78 -7.94 0.87
CA GLU A 58 -12.85 -6.97 -0.24
C GLU A 58 -13.97 -5.94 -0.08
N ASN A 59 -15.05 -6.28 0.64
CA ASN A 59 -16.18 -5.37 0.89
C ASN A 59 -15.99 -4.49 2.14
N ASN A 60 -14.79 -4.42 2.70
CA ASN A 60 -14.49 -3.57 3.84
C ASN A 60 -14.00 -2.19 3.39
N ASP A 61 -14.93 -1.38 2.89
CA ASP A 61 -14.68 -0.04 2.33
C ASP A 61 -13.85 0.86 3.25
N SER A 62 -14.05 0.73 4.57
CA SER A 62 -13.32 1.50 5.59
C SER A 62 -11.81 1.24 5.54
N TYR A 63 -11.40 -0.02 5.38
CA TYR A 63 -9.98 -0.37 5.28
C TYR A 63 -9.37 0.07 3.95
N TYR A 64 -10.14 0.01 2.85
CA TYR A 64 -9.70 0.54 1.56
C TYR A 64 -9.52 2.06 1.62
N ALA A 65 -10.48 2.78 2.18
CA ALA A 65 -10.38 4.23 2.37
C ALA A 65 -9.18 4.60 3.25
N PHE A 66 -8.99 3.89 4.37
CA PHE A 66 -7.81 4.06 5.21
C PHE A 66 -6.51 3.81 4.45
N TYR A 67 -6.44 2.72 3.69
CA TYR A 67 -5.27 2.36 2.90
C TYR A 67 -4.91 3.46 1.90
N HIS A 68 -5.87 3.90 1.10
CA HIS A 68 -5.67 4.98 0.14
C HIS A 68 -5.23 6.29 0.80
N GLN A 69 -5.82 6.64 1.95
CA GLN A 69 -5.43 7.84 2.69
C GLN A 69 -3.96 7.78 3.15
N GLN A 70 -3.51 6.63 3.66
CA GLN A 70 -2.12 6.46 4.07
C GLN A 70 -1.16 6.51 2.88
N MET A 71 -1.52 5.93 1.72
CA MET A 71 -0.72 6.01 0.50
C MET A 71 -0.51 7.46 0.05
N VAL A 72 -1.56 8.28 0.05
CA VAL A 72 -1.45 9.72 -0.26
C VAL A 72 -0.50 10.42 0.70
N ASN A 73 -0.64 10.17 2.01
CA ASN A 73 0.21 10.80 3.02
C ASN A 73 1.71 10.45 2.85
N PHE A 74 2.03 9.20 2.54
CA PHE A 74 3.42 8.77 2.39
C PHE A 74 4.05 9.25 1.08
N THR A 75 3.26 9.33 0.01
CA THR A 75 3.76 9.75 -1.32
C THR A 75 3.92 11.27 -1.46
N ALA A 76 3.29 12.05 -0.57
CA ALA A 76 3.45 13.50 -0.48
C ALA A 76 4.85 13.96 -0.06
N LEU A 77 5.69 13.06 0.49
CA LEU A 77 7.07 13.37 0.86
C LEU A 77 7.93 13.69 -0.37
N GLU A 78 8.89 14.61 -0.23
CA GLU A 78 9.91 14.88 -1.26
C GLU A 78 10.62 13.60 -1.73
N THR A 79 10.93 13.49 -3.01
CA THR A 79 11.38 12.22 -3.63
C THR A 79 12.62 11.63 -2.96
N SER A 80 13.62 12.45 -2.65
CA SER A 80 14.84 11.99 -1.96
C SER A 80 14.54 11.51 -0.54
N ALA A 81 13.70 12.23 0.20
CA ALA A 81 13.29 11.85 1.55
C ALA A 81 12.45 10.57 1.55
N PHE A 82 11.55 10.42 0.57
CA PHE A 82 10.73 9.24 0.37
C PHE A 82 11.58 7.99 0.17
N PHE A 83 12.53 8.01 -0.78
CA PHE A 83 13.35 6.83 -1.06
C PHE A 83 14.29 6.49 0.10
N ASN A 84 14.83 7.50 0.79
CA ASN A 84 15.66 7.29 1.99
C ASN A 84 14.88 6.66 3.14
N GLN A 85 13.56 6.87 3.21
CA GLN A 85 12.70 6.36 4.29
C GLN A 85 11.81 5.19 3.84
N LEU A 86 11.91 4.74 2.60
CA LEU A 86 10.94 3.82 2.00
C LEU A 86 10.74 2.53 2.82
N ASP A 87 11.83 1.94 3.31
CA ASP A 87 11.74 0.75 4.16
C ASP A 87 11.04 1.04 5.48
N VAL A 88 11.33 2.18 6.12
CA VAL A 88 10.69 2.60 7.36
C VAL A 88 9.20 2.88 7.15
N LEU A 89 8.84 3.54 6.04
CA LEU A 89 7.46 3.83 5.69
C LEU A 89 6.65 2.56 5.44
N ALA A 90 7.22 1.58 4.73
CA ALA A 90 6.55 0.32 4.47
C ALA A 90 6.26 -0.46 5.76
N HIS A 91 7.23 -0.53 6.69
CA HIS A 91 7.02 -1.16 8.00
C HIS A 91 5.99 -0.40 8.83
N LYS A 92 6.08 0.93 8.89
CA LYS A 92 5.13 1.77 9.61
C LYS A 92 3.71 1.57 9.08
N PHE A 93 3.54 1.48 7.76
CA PHE A 93 2.24 1.25 7.17
C PHE A 93 1.72 -0.16 7.50
N TYR A 94 2.56 -1.18 7.39
CA TYR A 94 2.17 -2.53 7.83
C TYR A 94 1.69 -2.54 9.29
N GLU A 95 2.42 -1.89 10.19
CA GLU A 95 1.99 -1.78 11.60
C GLU A 95 0.64 -1.07 11.76
N LEU A 96 0.40 0.00 11.00
CA LEU A 96 -0.87 0.72 11.00
C LEU A 96 -2.03 -0.18 10.54
N LEU A 97 -1.81 -0.98 9.49
CA LEU A 97 -2.81 -1.94 8.99
C LEU A 97 -3.09 -3.05 10.00
N VAL A 98 -2.06 -3.56 10.69
CA VAL A 98 -2.22 -4.62 11.72
C VAL A 98 -2.91 -4.08 12.98
N LYS A 99 -2.60 -2.86 13.41
CA LYS A 99 -3.22 -2.22 14.58
C LYS A 99 -4.70 -1.90 14.32
N GLY A 100 -5.10 -1.83 13.06
CA GLY A 100 -6.42 -1.41 12.64
C GLY A 100 -6.62 0.10 12.78
N TYR A 101 -7.64 0.62 12.09
CA TYR A 101 -8.13 1.98 12.30
C TYR A 101 -8.95 2.00 13.59
N SER A 102 -8.33 2.39 14.70
CA SER A 102 -8.97 2.60 16.01
C SER A 102 -9.64 3.96 16.11
#